data_AF-A0A1X0T386-F1
#
_entry.id   AF-A0A1X0T386-F1
#
_cell.length_a   1.000
_cell.length_b   1.000
_cell.length_c   1.000
_cell.angle_alpha   90.00
_cell.angle_beta   90.00
_cell.angle_gamma   90.00
#
_symmetry.space_group_name_H-M   'P 1'
#
loop_
_entity.id
_entity.type
_entity.pdbx_description
1 polymer ?
#
loop_
_entity_poly.entity_id
_entity_poly.type
_entity_poly.pdbx_seq_one_letter_code
_entity_poly.pdbx_strand_id
1 'polypeptide(L)'
;MSEKEPFGQYLVDDEGKSLYMLETDTQATGSTEAVSVCSGECVEEWPLLTTTGEPEAGDGVDASMLGTIARDDGTMQVTYSGWPLYYYHDDQTSGGTGGQDVHDDWGGWYLLAPSGEPIEGARLSVDRQSTSTPVCFAFISGSTWMVIVLSSISFFSASSIRSQMS
;
A
#
# COMPACT_ATOMS: atom_id res chain seq x y z
N MET A 1 10.02 6.19 -10.53
CA MET A 1 8.61 5.88 -10.17
C MET A 1 7.66 6.80 -10.93
N SER A 2 6.37 6.44 -11.01
CA SER A 2 5.29 7.24 -11.62
C SER A 2 4.07 7.29 -10.70
N GLU A 3 3.10 8.18 -10.98
CA GLU A 3 1.86 8.32 -10.20
C GLU A 3 0.63 8.36 -11.11
N LYS A 4 -0.45 7.68 -10.72
CA LYS A 4 -1.73 7.66 -11.45
C LYS A 4 -2.88 7.32 -10.51
N GLU A 5 -3.95 8.10 -10.54
CA GLU A 5 -5.20 7.76 -9.85
C GLU A 5 -5.90 6.57 -10.52
N PRO A 6 -6.46 5.60 -9.76
CA PRO A 6 -6.58 5.56 -8.29
C PRO A 6 -5.44 4.82 -7.57
N PHE A 7 -4.34 4.52 -8.26
CA PHE A 7 -3.26 3.66 -7.76
C PHE A 7 -2.22 4.41 -6.91
N GLY A 8 -2.16 5.74 -7.03
CA GLY A 8 -1.10 6.53 -6.42
C GLY A 8 0.25 6.26 -7.10
N GLN A 9 1.32 6.22 -6.32
CA GLN A 9 2.68 6.00 -6.83
C GLN A 9 2.99 4.52 -7.05
N TYR A 10 3.59 4.19 -8.20
CA TYR A 10 3.99 2.84 -8.60
C TYR A 10 5.37 2.84 -9.28
N LEU A 11 6.00 1.67 -9.31
CA LEU A 11 7.29 1.46 -9.96
C LEU A 11 7.15 1.46 -11.49
N VAL A 12 8.15 2.06 -12.14
CA VAL A 12 8.32 2.04 -13.58
C VAL A 12 9.80 1.86 -13.92
N ASP A 13 10.10 1.36 -15.11
CA ASP A 13 11.44 1.37 -15.68
C ASP A 13 11.89 2.78 -16.17
N ASP A 14 13.05 2.87 -16.81
CA ASP A 14 13.59 4.13 -17.36
C ASP A 14 12.82 4.66 -18.58
N GLU A 15 12.02 3.81 -19.23
CA GLU A 15 11.09 4.17 -20.32
C GLU A 15 9.68 4.56 -19.78
N GLY A 16 9.47 4.42 -18.48
CA GLY A 16 8.21 4.69 -17.79
C GLY A 16 7.15 3.61 -17.97
N LYS A 17 7.54 2.38 -18.33
CA LYS A 17 6.64 1.21 -18.33
C LYS A 17 6.43 0.71 -16.91
N SER A 18 5.19 0.38 -16.60
CA SER A 18 4.79 -0.10 -15.27
C SER A 18 5.37 -1.46 -14.94
N LEU A 19 5.72 -1.63 -13.67
CA LEU A 19 6.28 -2.87 -13.14
C LEU A 19 5.30 -3.55 -12.18
N TYR A 20 5.17 -4.86 -12.36
CA TYR A 20 4.20 -5.71 -11.69
C TYR A 20 4.86 -6.81 -10.87
N MET A 21 4.15 -7.31 -9.87
CA MET A 21 4.42 -8.55 -9.16
C MET A 21 3.32 -9.57 -9.44
N LEU A 22 3.65 -10.84 -9.31
CA LEU A 22 2.72 -11.97 -9.39
C LEU A 22 2.45 -12.51 -7.97
N GLU A 23 1.18 -12.63 -7.59
CA GLU A 23 0.76 -13.11 -6.26
C GLU A 23 1.26 -14.52 -5.93
N THR A 24 1.39 -15.39 -6.93
CA THR A 24 1.80 -16.79 -6.75
C THR A 24 3.32 -16.97 -6.69
N ASP A 25 4.10 -15.91 -6.90
CA ASP A 25 5.55 -15.93 -6.70
C ASP A 25 5.91 -16.01 -5.21
N THR A 26 7.11 -16.50 -4.92
CA THR A 26 7.66 -16.44 -3.57
C THR A 26 8.41 -15.13 -3.39
N GLN A 27 7.98 -14.30 -2.45
CA GLN A 27 8.71 -13.12 -2.02
C GLN A 27 9.95 -13.50 -1.20
N ALA A 28 11.10 -12.85 -1.45
CA ALA A 28 12.24 -12.98 -0.57
C ALA A 28 11.95 -12.35 0.80
N THR A 29 12.10 -13.14 1.87
CA THR A 29 11.95 -12.67 3.25
C THR A 29 12.96 -13.37 4.16
N GLY A 30 13.82 -12.62 4.85
CA GLY A 30 14.80 -13.21 5.77
C GLY A 30 15.73 -14.21 5.07
N SER A 31 15.54 -15.51 5.32
CA SER A 31 16.30 -16.60 4.69
C SER A 31 15.59 -17.24 3.48
N THR A 32 14.39 -16.79 3.13
CA THR A 32 13.65 -17.25 1.96
C THR A 32 14.11 -16.46 0.75
N GLU A 33 14.52 -17.16 -0.31
CA GLU A 33 14.89 -16.56 -1.59
C GLU A 33 13.63 -16.26 -2.42
N ALA A 34 13.71 -15.24 -3.26
CA ALA A 34 12.63 -14.95 -4.20
C ALA A 34 12.61 -15.99 -5.31
N VAL A 35 11.43 -16.46 -5.68
CA VAL A 35 11.25 -17.46 -6.74
C VAL A 35 10.10 -17.02 -7.61
N SER A 36 10.37 -16.94 -8.91
CA SER A 36 9.33 -16.74 -9.92
C SER A 36 8.80 -18.08 -10.42
N VAL A 37 7.48 -18.23 -10.45
CA VAL A 37 6.79 -19.40 -11.04
C VAL A 37 6.44 -19.18 -12.52
N CYS A 38 6.51 -17.95 -13.00
CA CYS A 38 6.18 -17.55 -14.36
C CYS A 38 7.18 -18.11 -15.37
N SER A 39 6.75 -19.02 -16.25
CA SER A 39 7.58 -19.61 -17.32
C SER A 39 6.72 -19.97 -18.53
N GLY A 40 7.35 -20.22 -19.68
CA GLY A 40 6.63 -20.56 -20.92
C GLY A 40 5.72 -19.41 -21.37
N GLU A 41 4.45 -19.71 -21.65
CA GLU A 41 3.44 -18.73 -22.10
C GLU A 41 3.25 -17.57 -21.12
N CYS A 42 3.51 -17.78 -19.83
CA CYS A 42 3.46 -16.70 -18.84
C CYS A 42 4.42 -15.55 -19.20
N VAL A 43 5.61 -15.85 -19.72
CA VAL A 43 6.62 -14.84 -20.07
C VAL A 43 6.27 -14.10 -21.36
N GLU A 44 5.36 -14.65 -22.17
CA GLU A 44 4.87 -13.98 -23.38
C GLU A 44 3.85 -12.88 -23.04
N GLU A 45 2.96 -13.16 -22.07
CA GLU A 45 1.93 -12.23 -21.56
C GLU A 45 2.49 -11.28 -20.48
N TRP A 46 3.40 -11.78 -19.67
CA TRP A 46 4.05 -11.06 -18.57
C TRP A 46 5.58 -11.13 -18.69
N PRO A 47 6.17 -10.35 -19.63
CA PRO A 47 7.61 -10.36 -19.83
C PRO A 47 8.39 -10.00 -18.57
N LEU A 48 9.50 -10.70 -18.32
CA LEU A 48 10.36 -10.46 -17.16
C LEU A 48 11.09 -9.11 -17.29
N LEU A 49 11.22 -8.37 -16.19
CA LEU A 49 12.23 -7.31 -16.09
C LEU A 49 13.60 -7.95 -15.91
N THR A 50 14.42 -7.99 -16.97
CA THR A 50 15.75 -8.61 -16.95
C THR A 50 16.87 -7.58 -16.87
N THR A 51 18.04 -8.00 -16.38
CA THR A 51 19.25 -7.17 -16.33
C THR A 51 20.50 -7.99 -16.66
N THR A 52 21.57 -7.31 -17.10
CA THR A 52 22.91 -7.91 -17.25
C THR A 52 23.90 -7.45 -16.19
N GLY A 53 23.49 -6.50 -15.34
CA GLY A 53 24.30 -5.93 -14.26
C GLY A 53 23.45 -5.60 -13.04
N GLU A 54 24.04 -4.85 -12.11
CA GLU A 54 23.32 -4.40 -10.92
C GLU A 54 22.23 -3.38 -11.31
N PRO A 55 20.97 -3.60 -10.94
CA PRO A 55 19.89 -2.64 -11.24
C PRO A 55 20.09 -1.34 -10.47
N GLU A 56 19.82 -0.22 -11.13
CA GLU A 56 19.95 1.12 -10.55
C GLU A 56 18.57 1.69 -10.19
N ALA A 57 18.46 2.29 -9.01
CA ALA A 57 17.24 2.97 -8.60
C ALA A 57 17.11 4.33 -9.30
N GLY A 58 15.97 4.56 -9.94
CA GLY A 58 15.55 5.90 -10.38
C GLY A 58 14.96 6.73 -9.25
N ASP A 59 14.52 7.95 -9.58
CA ASP A 59 13.96 8.88 -8.60
C ASP A 59 12.79 8.27 -7.80
N GLY A 60 12.90 8.39 -6.48
CA GLY A 60 11.91 7.94 -5.50
C GLY A 60 11.81 6.43 -5.28
N VAL A 61 12.72 5.66 -5.88
CA VAL A 61 12.86 4.22 -5.66
C VAL A 61 13.97 3.98 -4.62
N ASP A 62 13.73 3.08 -3.67
CA ASP A 62 14.75 2.75 -2.66
C ASP A 62 15.72 1.72 -3.23
N ALA A 63 16.97 2.13 -3.46
CA ALA A 63 18.03 1.26 -3.97
C ALA A 63 18.29 0.03 -3.09
N SER A 64 18.04 0.11 -1.77
CA SER A 64 18.26 -1.02 -0.86
C SER A 64 17.23 -2.14 -1.02
N MET A 65 16.10 -1.85 -1.67
CA MET A 65 15.06 -2.84 -1.98
C MET A 65 15.29 -3.54 -3.31
N LEU A 66 16.18 -3.02 -4.18
CA LEU A 66 16.51 -3.65 -5.44
C LEU A 66 17.36 -4.90 -5.21
N GLY A 67 17.08 -5.91 -6.02
CA GLY A 67 17.86 -7.13 -6.06
C GLY A 67 17.73 -7.82 -7.41
N THR A 68 18.28 -9.03 -7.49
CA THR A 68 18.15 -9.88 -8.67
C THR A 68 18.05 -11.33 -8.26
N ILE A 69 17.36 -12.13 -9.05
CA ILE A 69 17.37 -13.59 -8.96
C ILE A 69 17.90 -14.20 -10.25
N ALA A 70 18.68 -15.27 -10.11
CA ALA A 70 19.04 -16.13 -11.22
C ALA A 70 17.94 -17.17 -11.42
N ARG A 71 17.40 -17.25 -12.62
CA ARG A 71 16.37 -18.22 -12.98
C ARG A 71 16.99 -19.49 -13.55
N ASP A 72 16.22 -20.57 -13.56
CA ASP A 72 16.66 -21.88 -14.07
C ASP A 72 17.04 -21.86 -15.55
N ASP A 73 16.48 -20.92 -16.33
CA ASP A 73 16.80 -20.68 -17.74
C ASP A 73 18.10 -19.86 -17.95
N GLY A 74 18.76 -19.44 -16.87
CA GLY A 74 19.98 -18.65 -16.87
C GLY A 74 19.76 -17.15 -17.03
N THR A 75 18.51 -16.67 -17.13
CA THR A 75 18.21 -15.24 -17.14
C THR A 75 18.30 -14.64 -15.74
N MET A 76 18.73 -13.39 -15.67
CA MET A 76 18.74 -12.60 -14.43
C MET A 76 17.52 -11.69 -14.42
N GLN A 77 16.63 -11.90 -13.47
CA GLN A 77 15.42 -11.09 -13.29
C GLN A 77 15.61 -10.13 -12.11
N VAL A 78 15.17 -8.89 -12.28
CA VAL A 78 15.20 -7.87 -11.23
C VAL A 78 14.09 -8.15 -10.22
N THR A 79 14.41 -7.90 -8.95
CA THR A 79 13.44 -7.92 -7.85
C THR A 79 13.36 -6.56 -7.17
N TYR A 80 12.21 -6.27 -6.56
CA TYR A 80 12.07 -5.12 -5.66
C TYR A 80 11.33 -5.52 -4.39
N SER A 81 11.90 -5.18 -3.24
CA SER A 81 11.41 -5.61 -1.93
C SER A 81 11.18 -7.13 -1.88
N GLY A 82 12.02 -7.89 -2.57
CA GLY A 82 11.94 -9.35 -2.66
C GLY A 82 10.92 -9.91 -3.65
N TRP A 83 10.16 -9.09 -4.39
CA TRP A 83 9.25 -9.56 -5.43
C TRP A 83 9.92 -9.61 -6.81
N PRO A 84 9.82 -10.70 -7.58
CA PRO A 84 10.18 -10.70 -9.00
C PRO A 84 9.32 -9.70 -9.78
N LEU A 85 9.97 -8.92 -10.66
CA LEU A 85 9.31 -7.87 -11.41
C LEU A 85 9.03 -8.25 -12.87
N TYR A 86 7.88 -7.79 -13.36
CA TYR A 86 7.38 -8.08 -14.69
C TYR A 86 6.82 -6.83 -15.38
N TYR A 87 6.75 -6.89 -16.69
CA TYR A 87 5.96 -6.03 -17.55
C TYR A 87 4.64 -6.70 -17.89
N TYR A 88 3.70 -5.93 -18.43
CA TYR A 88 2.49 -6.45 -19.04
C TYR A 88 2.54 -6.27 -20.56
N HIS A 89 2.24 -7.34 -21.32
CA HIS A 89 2.34 -7.35 -22.78
C HIS A 89 1.51 -6.23 -23.45
N ASP A 90 0.30 -5.99 -22.95
CA ASP A 90 -0.61 -5.00 -23.52
C ASP A 90 -0.29 -3.55 -23.12
N ASP A 91 0.57 -3.33 -22.12
CA ASP A 91 1.04 -1.98 -21.73
C ASP A 91 2.18 -1.50 -22.64
N GLN A 92 1.84 -1.21 -23.90
CA GLN A 92 2.79 -0.80 -24.94
C GLN A 92 3.29 0.65 -24.81
N THR A 93 2.67 1.45 -23.94
CA THR A 93 3.00 2.87 -23.76
C THR A 93 3.36 3.19 -22.32
N SER A 94 4.27 4.15 -22.14
CA SER A 94 4.62 4.71 -20.83
C SER A 94 3.39 5.12 -20.02
N GLY A 95 3.33 4.74 -18.75
CA GLY A 95 2.18 4.96 -17.86
C GLY A 95 0.94 4.09 -18.13
N GLY A 96 1.06 3.10 -19.02
CA GLY A 96 0.10 1.99 -19.13
C GLY A 96 0.01 1.25 -17.80
N THR A 97 -1.20 1.01 -17.32
CA THR A 97 -1.44 0.30 -16.04
C THR A 97 -2.50 -0.78 -16.23
N GLY A 98 -2.61 -1.33 -17.44
CA GLY A 98 -3.64 -2.29 -17.82
C GLY A 98 -3.52 -3.61 -17.08
N GLY A 99 -2.31 -3.97 -16.65
CA GLY A 99 -2.04 -5.20 -15.91
C GLY A 99 -2.47 -5.18 -14.43
N GLN A 100 -2.93 -4.04 -13.91
CA GLN A 100 -3.30 -3.92 -12.50
C GLN A 100 -4.58 -4.70 -12.21
N ASP A 101 -4.53 -5.58 -11.20
CA ASP A 101 -5.66 -6.43 -10.78
C ASP A 101 -6.17 -7.33 -11.91
N VAL A 102 -5.27 -7.73 -12.82
CA VAL A 102 -5.53 -8.81 -13.77
C VAL A 102 -5.37 -10.14 -13.05
N HIS A 103 -6.33 -11.04 -13.26
CA HIS A 103 -6.29 -12.41 -12.75
C HIS A 103 -6.37 -13.36 -13.93
N ASP A 104 -5.35 -14.18 -14.09
CA ASP A 104 -5.24 -15.17 -15.16
C ASP A 104 -4.88 -16.56 -14.62
N ASP A 105 -4.42 -17.45 -15.49
CA ASP A 105 -4.09 -18.83 -15.13
C ASP A 105 -2.87 -18.93 -14.17
N TRP A 106 -2.05 -17.88 -14.04
CA TRP A 106 -0.87 -17.86 -13.17
C TRP A 106 -1.12 -17.18 -11.83
N GLY A 107 -2.07 -16.24 -11.75
CA GLY A 107 -2.48 -15.61 -10.50
C GLY A 107 -2.94 -14.17 -10.67
N GLY A 108 -2.98 -13.44 -9.54
CA GLY A 108 -3.24 -12.00 -9.52
C GLY A 108 -1.96 -11.20 -9.78
N TRP A 109 -2.09 -10.16 -10.60
CA TRP A 109 -1.00 -9.26 -10.99
C TRP A 109 -1.24 -7.86 -10.44
N TYR A 110 -0.23 -7.31 -9.77
CA TYR A 110 -0.37 -6.03 -9.06
C TYR A 110 0.82 -5.12 -9.33
N LEU A 111 0.53 -3.83 -9.54
CA LEU A 111 1.53 -2.78 -9.51
C LEU A 111 2.20 -2.78 -8.14
N LEU A 112 3.52 -2.56 -8.14
CA LEU A 112 4.27 -2.41 -6.90
C LEU A 112 4.45 -0.93 -6.57
N ALA A 113 4.12 -0.54 -5.34
CA ALA A 113 4.40 0.79 -4.83
C ALA A 113 5.90 0.96 -4.52
N PRO A 114 6.43 2.20 -4.46
CA PRO A 114 7.79 2.44 -4.00
C PRO A 114 8.08 1.92 -2.58
N SER A 115 7.05 1.69 -1.76
CA SER A 115 7.18 1.05 -0.45
C SER A 115 7.51 -0.45 -0.51
N GLY A 116 7.45 -1.07 -1.69
CA GLY A 116 7.61 -2.52 -1.88
C GLY A 116 6.33 -3.32 -1.65
N GLU A 117 5.20 -2.64 -1.39
CA GLU A 117 3.90 -3.27 -1.23
C GLU A 117 3.13 -3.30 -2.56
N PRO A 118 2.40 -4.40 -2.85
CA PRO A 118 1.46 -4.42 -3.96
C PRO A 118 0.34 -3.42 -3.72
N ILE A 119 -0.15 -2.81 -4.80
CA ILE A 119 -1.27 -1.88 -4.77
C ILE A 119 -2.55 -2.70 -4.91
N GLU A 120 -3.22 -2.97 -3.80
CA GLU A 120 -4.50 -3.67 -3.77
C GLU A 120 -5.66 -2.66 -3.77
N GLY A 121 -6.30 -2.50 -4.93
CA GLY A 121 -7.44 -1.59 -5.11
C GLY A 121 -7.13 -0.13 -4.73
N ALA A 122 -8.11 0.75 -4.88
CA ALA A 122 -7.97 2.12 -4.42
C ALA A 122 -7.68 2.09 -2.92
N ARG A 123 -6.44 2.40 -2.52
CA ARG A 123 -6.19 2.96 -1.20
C ARG A 123 -7.03 4.22 -1.15
N LEU A 124 -8.28 4.10 -0.66
CA LEU A 124 -8.89 5.19 0.07
C LEU A 124 -7.80 5.57 1.06
N SER A 125 -7.23 6.75 0.80
CA SER A 125 -6.29 7.38 1.68
C SER A 125 -7.02 7.61 2.99
N VAL A 126 -7.10 6.58 3.84
CA VAL A 126 -7.32 6.75 5.25
C VAL A 126 -6.00 7.30 5.74
N ASP A 127 -5.90 8.61 5.59
CA ASP A 127 -4.93 9.52 6.18
C ASP A 127 -3.99 8.84 7.18
N ARG A 128 -2.72 8.69 6.78
CA ARG A 128 -1.62 8.96 7.72
C ARG A 128 -1.63 10.45 8.06
N GLN A 129 -2.66 10.89 8.75
CA GLN A 129 -2.52 11.92 9.77
C GLN A 129 -2.53 11.11 11.07
N SER A 130 -1.40 10.72 11.67
CA SER A 130 -0.45 11.65 12.28
C SER A 130 -1.02 13.04 12.59
N THR A 131 -2.28 13.11 13.03
CA THR A 131 -2.74 14.20 13.87
C THR A 131 -2.23 13.88 15.26
N SER A 132 -1.01 14.37 15.49
CA SER A 132 -0.54 14.79 16.80
C SER A 132 -1.73 15.23 17.65
N THR A 133 -2.06 14.44 18.67
CA THR A 133 -2.96 14.87 19.73
C THR A 133 -2.37 16.15 20.32
N PRO A 134 -3.01 17.32 20.26
CA PRO A 134 -2.58 18.43 21.08
C PRO A 134 -2.91 18.04 22.53
N VAL A 135 -1.90 17.56 23.24
CA VAL A 135 -1.98 17.45 24.70
C VAL A 135 -1.97 18.88 25.23
N CYS A 136 -3.16 19.46 25.44
CA CYS A 136 -3.31 20.72 26.15
C CYS A 136 -3.00 20.50 27.64
N PHE A 137 -1.72 20.51 28.00
CA PHE A 137 -1.31 20.82 29.37
C PHE A 137 -1.28 22.34 29.53
N ALA A 138 -2.39 22.91 29.97
CA ALA A 138 -2.38 24.26 30.52
C ALA A 138 -1.87 24.20 31.96
N PHE A 139 -0.55 24.30 32.13
CA PHE A 139 0.04 24.73 33.40
C PHE A 139 -0.16 26.25 33.51
N ILE A 140 -1.07 26.68 34.36
CA ILE A 140 -1.11 28.07 34.83
C ILE A 140 -1.01 28.04 36.35
N SER A 141 0.21 28.30 36.80
CA SER A 141 0.53 28.71 38.15
C SER A 141 -0.22 30.00 38.49
N GLY A 142 -0.86 30.04 39.66
CA GLY A 142 -1.17 31.28 40.36
C GLY A 142 -2.65 31.64 40.51
N SER A 143 -3.22 31.21 41.64
CA SER A 143 -4.03 32.03 42.55
C SER A 143 -5.17 32.89 41.97
N THR A 144 -6.42 32.42 42.11
CA THR A 144 -7.46 32.99 43.01
C THR A 144 -8.81 32.30 42.78
N TRP A 145 -9.53 32.12 43.88
CA TRP A 145 -10.73 31.33 44.09
C TRP A 145 -11.99 31.89 43.42
N MET A 146 -12.80 31.03 42.79
CA MET A 146 -14.25 31.18 42.83
C MET A 146 -14.94 29.82 42.62
N VAL A 147 -15.59 29.32 43.68
CA VAL A 147 -16.49 28.17 43.63
C VAL A 147 -17.90 28.73 43.50
N ILE A 148 -18.59 28.49 42.39
CA ILE A 148 -20.03 28.75 42.29
C ILE A 148 -20.74 27.40 42.30
N VAL A 149 -21.19 27.00 43.48
CA VAL A 149 -22.20 25.96 43.67
C VAL A 149 -23.56 26.67 43.68
N LEU A 150 -24.38 26.45 42.65
CA LEU A 150 -25.80 26.83 42.68
C LEU A 150 -26.63 25.58 43.02
N SER A 151 -26.71 25.29 44.32
CA SER A 151 -27.80 24.53 44.91
C SER A 151 -28.80 25.53 45.47
N SER A 152 -30.08 25.43 45.06
CA SER A 152 -31.23 25.72 45.94
C SER A 152 -32.58 25.50 45.23
N ILE A 153 -33.39 24.58 45.80
CA ILE A 153 -34.80 24.78 46.21
C ILE A 153 -35.84 24.84 45.05
N SER A 154 -36.95 24.11 44.97
CA SER A 154 -37.64 23.16 45.85
C SER A 154 -38.75 22.41 45.07
N PHE A 155 -39.07 21.20 45.56
CA PHE A 155 -40.37 20.51 45.59
C PHE A 155 -41.56 21.06 44.77
N PHE A 156 -42.14 20.19 43.92
CA PHE A 156 -43.60 20.14 43.78
C PHE A 156 -44.14 18.71 43.68
N SER A 157 -45.34 18.59 44.22
CA SER A 157 -46.10 17.41 44.67
C SER A 157 -46.46 16.35 43.61
N ALA A 158 -46.69 15.13 44.09
CA ALA A 158 -47.22 13.98 43.35
C ALA A 158 -48.73 14.09 43.05
N SER A 159 -49.18 13.53 41.92
CA SER A 159 -50.47 12.84 41.78
C SER A 159 -50.54 11.97 40.51
N SER A 160 -50.73 10.68 40.74
CA SER A 160 -51.53 9.67 40.01
C SER A 160 -51.99 9.96 38.57
N ILE A 161 -51.80 9.00 37.65
CA ILE A 161 -52.90 8.24 37.00
C ILE A 161 -52.33 7.08 36.15
N ARG A 162 -53.06 5.97 36.25
CA ARG A 162 -52.93 4.61 35.68
C ARG A 162 -53.38 4.53 34.20
N SER A 163 -53.08 3.39 33.56
CA SER A 163 -53.71 2.78 32.36
C SER A 163 -53.06 3.13 31.01
N GLN A 164 -52.90 2.23 30.04
CA GLN A 164 -53.29 0.82 29.86
C GLN A 164 -52.44 0.23 28.71
N MET A 165 -52.38 -1.10 28.68
CA MET A 165 -51.89 -1.93 27.59
C MET A 165 -52.72 -1.76 26.32
N SER A 166 -52.09 -1.99 25.16
CA SER A 166 -52.65 -2.89 24.15
C SER A 166 -51.54 -3.60 23.39
#